data_AF-A0A1L8DZN3-F1
#
_entry.id   AF-A0A1L8DZN3-F1
#
_cell.length_a   1.000
_cell.length_b   1.000
_cell.length_c   1.000
_cell.angle_alpha   90.00
_cell.angle_beta   90.00
_cell.angle_gamma   90.00
#
_symmetry.space_group_name_H-M   'P 1'
#
loop_
_entity.id
_entity.type
_entity.pdbx_description
1 polymer ?
#
loop_
_entity_poly.entity_id
_entity_poly.type
_entity_poly.pdbx_seq_one_letter_code
_entity_poly.pdbx_strand_id
1 'polypeptide(L)'
;KMLPKVILLACGSYSPPTPMHFRMFEIARDHFQQMGTADVVAGVVSPVHDSYGKKGLVPAKHRTAMLKLALKTSEWIRVSEWETHQDAWTRTRVTLQYHQNYINSLLNDESKTEKIPSWMPSSLKQMIGTVQVKLLCGADLLESFSVPGLWENDDVEAILSNHGLVVISRSGSNPEQFIFNSDLLSKYRRNITIVTNWVPNEVSSTMIRRLVSRGQSVKYLVEDGVVDYIIKHSLFGANSHKYILTPNHNEIAYLEAPTPDGDDGIVLNLHKVDNSGRQRQYEEMDETDYGSQRSLESSTNGSGELIRPKMFCCGDSLNMKTLRNRPGQAVQIRTDASGSHNTVETDEVKNKKLKTTACPL
;
A
#
# COMPACT_ATOMS: atom_id res chain seq x y z
N LYS A 1 7.78 -29.52 -15.18
CA LYS A 1 8.68 -28.35 -15.36
C LYS A 1 8.80 -27.69 -14.00
N MET A 2 10.02 -27.47 -13.48
CA MET A 2 10.15 -26.81 -12.17
C MET A 2 9.70 -25.35 -12.28
N LEU A 3 8.93 -24.87 -11.30
CA LEU A 3 8.49 -23.48 -11.25
C LEU A 3 9.67 -22.56 -10.90
N PRO A 4 9.69 -21.31 -11.41
CA PRO A 4 10.65 -20.32 -10.97
C PRO A 4 10.46 -20.02 -9.49
N LYS A 5 11.56 -19.85 -8.75
CA LYS A 5 11.51 -19.54 -7.32
C LYS A 5 11.48 -18.03 -7.12
N VAL A 6 10.58 -17.56 -6.25
CA VAL A 6 10.40 -16.14 -5.98
C VAL A 6 10.56 -15.86 -4.49
N ILE A 7 11.29 -14.79 -4.18
CA ILE A 7 11.32 -14.15 -2.86
C ILE A 7 10.54 -12.85 -2.98
N LEU A 8 9.56 -12.65 -2.10
CA LEU A 8 8.82 -11.40 -2.02
C LEU A 8 9.53 -10.48 -1.03
N LEU A 9 9.97 -9.29 -1.47
CA LEU A 9 10.54 -8.25 -0.62
C LEU A 9 9.56 -7.08 -0.53
N ALA A 10 9.13 -6.72 0.68
CA ALA A 10 8.38 -5.49 0.90
C ALA A 10 9.25 -4.50 1.67
N CYS A 11 9.48 -3.33 1.08
CA CYS A 11 10.12 -2.20 1.76
C CYS A 11 9.04 -1.28 2.34
N GLY A 12 9.30 -0.65 3.49
CA GLY A 12 8.32 0.27 4.06
C GLY A 12 8.73 0.88 5.39
N SER A 13 7.90 1.83 5.85
CA SER A 13 8.14 2.50 7.13
C SER A 13 7.90 1.56 8.32
N TYR A 14 6.76 0.86 8.37
CA TYR A 14 6.33 0.01 9.49
C TYR A 14 6.31 0.76 10.84
N SER A 15 5.63 1.91 10.88
CA SER A 15 5.62 2.82 12.03
C SER A 15 4.18 3.08 12.52
N PRO A 16 3.51 2.09 13.18
CA PRO A 16 3.95 0.72 13.45
C PRO A 16 3.58 -0.27 12.32
N PRO A 17 4.08 -1.52 12.33
CA PRO A 17 3.53 -2.58 11.48
C PRO A 17 2.07 -2.89 11.83
N THR A 18 1.31 -3.31 10.82
CA THR A 18 -0.11 -3.71 10.93
C THR A 18 -0.31 -5.05 10.20
N PRO A 19 -1.37 -5.82 10.53
CA PRO A 19 -1.68 -7.08 9.85
C PRO A 19 -1.80 -6.96 8.33
N MET A 20 -2.19 -5.79 7.82
CA MET A 20 -2.30 -5.54 6.39
C MET A 20 -0.97 -5.66 5.64
N HIS A 21 0.13 -5.23 6.27
CA HIS A 21 1.46 -5.38 5.69
C HIS A 21 1.79 -6.85 5.41
N PHE A 22 1.37 -7.75 6.30
CA PHE A 22 1.62 -9.20 6.17
C PHE A 22 0.55 -9.88 5.32
N ARG A 23 -0.69 -9.38 5.34
CA ARG A 23 -1.76 -9.89 4.49
C ARG A 23 -1.41 -9.79 3.01
N MET A 24 -0.70 -8.74 2.60
CA MET A 24 -0.20 -8.61 1.23
C MET A 24 0.71 -9.77 0.80
N PHE A 25 1.55 -10.28 1.72
CA PHE A 25 2.41 -11.44 1.44
C PHE A 25 1.58 -12.70 1.21
N GLU A 26 0.60 -12.96 2.09
CA GLU A 26 -0.29 -14.11 1.96
C GLU A 26 -1.06 -14.08 0.64
N ILE A 27 -1.65 -12.93 0.28
CA ILE A 27 -2.40 -12.75 -0.98
C ILE A 27 -1.48 -13.00 -2.19
N ALA A 28 -0.26 -12.43 -2.19
CA ALA A 28 0.69 -12.63 -3.27
C ALA A 28 1.11 -14.10 -3.42
N ARG A 29 1.42 -14.76 -2.30
CA ARG A 29 1.83 -16.18 -2.29
C ARG A 29 0.71 -17.08 -2.82
N ASP A 30 -0.51 -16.89 -2.33
CA ASP A 30 -1.68 -17.65 -2.79
C ASP A 30 -1.89 -17.50 -4.30
N HIS A 31 -1.71 -16.29 -4.84
CA HIS A 31 -1.84 -16.03 -6.26
C HIS A 31 -0.83 -16.82 -7.11
N PHE A 32 0.46 -16.78 -6.75
CA PHE A 32 1.48 -17.54 -7.49
C PHE A 32 1.24 -19.05 -7.44
N GLN A 33 0.81 -19.56 -6.29
CA GLN A 33 0.50 -20.98 -6.11
C GLN A 33 -0.73 -21.40 -6.93
N GLN A 34 -1.82 -20.62 -6.88
CA GLN A 34 -3.05 -20.90 -7.61
C GLN A 34 -2.85 -20.84 -9.13
N MET A 35 -2.07 -19.87 -9.62
CA MET A 35 -1.77 -19.73 -11.03
C MET A 35 -0.71 -20.73 -11.52
N GLY A 36 0.01 -21.40 -10.61
CA GLY A 36 1.12 -22.29 -10.94
C GLY A 36 2.23 -21.58 -11.70
N THR A 37 2.46 -20.30 -11.43
CA THR A 37 3.41 -19.45 -12.17
C THR A 37 4.76 -19.32 -11.48
N ALA A 38 4.81 -19.44 -10.15
CA ALA A 38 6.04 -19.42 -9.36
C ALA A 38 5.88 -20.18 -8.04
N ASP A 39 7.01 -20.58 -7.47
CA ASP A 39 7.13 -21.12 -6.12
C ASP A 39 7.66 -20.01 -5.19
N VAL A 40 6.82 -19.51 -4.28
CA VAL A 40 7.23 -18.44 -3.35
C VAL A 40 7.91 -19.07 -2.13
N VAL A 41 9.23 -18.89 -2.06
CA VAL A 41 10.07 -19.60 -1.10
C VAL A 41 10.36 -18.82 0.18
N ALA A 42 10.23 -17.48 0.15
CA ALA A 42 10.39 -16.62 1.31
C ALA A 42 9.70 -15.27 1.14
N GLY A 43 9.30 -14.68 2.26
CA GLY A 43 8.88 -13.28 2.37
C GLY A 43 9.88 -12.50 3.23
N VAL A 44 10.27 -11.32 2.78
CA VAL A 44 11.23 -10.46 3.48
C VAL A 44 10.62 -9.08 3.66
N VAL A 45 10.57 -8.63 4.91
CA VAL A 45 10.19 -7.27 5.29
C VAL A 45 11.46 -6.46 5.54
N SER A 46 11.63 -5.34 4.82
CA SER A 46 12.75 -4.41 4.96
C SER A 46 12.25 -3.06 5.52
N PRO A 47 12.41 -2.79 6.83
CA PRO A 47 12.11 -1.49 7.38
C PRO A 47 13.07 -0.43 6.83
N VAL A 48 12.53 0.73 6.50
CA VAL A 48 13.30 1.86 5.98
C VAL A 48 14.30 2.39 7.01
N HIS A 49 15.43 2.97 6.57
CA HIS A 49 16.38 3.66 7.45
C HIS A 49 15.76 4.90 8.14
N ASP A 50 16.28 5.28 9.32
CA ASP A 50 15.74 6.40 10.12
C ASP A 50 15.92 7.77 9.44
N SER A 51 16.99 7.93 8.65
CA SER A 51 17.22 9.16 7.89
C SER A 51 16.24 9.36 6.72
N TYR A 52 15.29 8.44 6.50
CA TYR A 52 14.16 8.68 5.59
C TYR A 52 13.33 9.89 6.03
N GLY A 53 13.32 10.20 7.32
CA GLY A 53 12.81 11.47 7.83
C GLY A 53 11.30 11.67 7.68
N LYS A 54 10.52 10.60 7.45
CA LYS A 54 9.07 10.69 7.37
C LYS A 54 8.46 11.17 8.70
N LYS A 55 7.46 12.06 8.63
CA LYS A 55 6.69 12.51 9.80
C LYS A 55 6.07 11.31 10.54
N GLY A 56 6.36 11.19 11.83
CA GLY A 56 5.86 10.10 12.68
C GLY A 56 6.61 8.77 12.53
N LEU A 57 7.77 8.78 11.86
CA LEU A 57 8.70 7.64 11.85
C LEU A 57 9.37 7.53 13.22
N VAL A 58 9.11 6.42 13.93
CA VAL A 58 9.84 6.11 15.17
C VAL A 58 11.18 5.42 14.83
N PRO A 59 12.18 5.44 15.73
CA PRO A 59 13.48 4.84 15.48
C PRO A 59 13.42 3.38 14.99
N ALA A 60 14.34 3.00 14.11
CA ALA A 60 14.41 1.70 13.44
C ALA A 60 14.45 0.55 14.43
N LYS A 61 15.12 0.76 15.57
CA LYS A 61 15.14 -0.18 16.70
C LYS A 61 13.73 -0.59 17.15
N HIS A 62 12.81 0.37 17.27
CA HIS A 62 11.43 0.10 17.69
C HIS A 62 10.64 -0.59 16.59
N ARG A 63 10.77 -0.12 15.35
CA ARG A 63 10.05 -0.69 14.19
C ARG A 63 10.46 -2.14 13.94
N THR A 64 11.75 -2.42 14.00
CA THR A 64 12.30 -3.78 13.89
C THR A 64 11.83 -4.69 15.03
N ALA A 65 11.82 -4.20 16.27
CA ALA A 65 11.30 -4.98 17.39
C ALA A 65 9.80 -5.31 17.23
N MET A 66 8.99 -4.33 16.83
CA MET A 66 7.57 -4.54 16.55
C MET A 66 7.36 -5.52 15.38
N LEU A 67 8.16 -5.44 14.32
CA LEU A 67 8.11 -6.37 13.19
C LEU A 67 8.42 -7.81 13.63
N LYS A 68 9.45 -8.01 14.46
CA LYS A 68 9.80 -9.34 15.01
C LYS A 68 8.68 -9.90 15.88
N LEU A 69 8.00 -9.06 16.66
CA LEU A 69 6.83 -9.46 17.45
C LEU A 69 5.66 -9.84 16.55
N ALA A 70 5.36 -9.03 15.54
CA ALA A 70 4.26 -9.26 14.61
C ALA A 70 4.46 -10.51 13.74
N LEU A 71 5.71 -10.86 13.42
CA LEU A 71 6.07 -12.00 12.59
C LEU A 71 6.43 -13.26 13.39
N LYS A 72 6.26 -13.25 14.72
CA LYS A 72 6.64 -14.35 15.60
C LYS A 72 6.00 -15.69 15.20
N THR A 73 4.75 -15.65 14.72
CA THR A 73 3.99 -16.83 14.30
C THR A 73 4.14 -17.15 12.81
N SER A 74 4.79 -16.29 12.03
CA SER A 74 5.03 -16.56 10.62
C SER A 74 6.13 -17.60 10.46
N GLU A 75 5.96 -18.56 9.55
CA GLU A 75 6.99 -19.56 9.24
C GLU A 75 7.88 -19.16 8.06
N TRP A 76 7.44 -18.19 7.24
CA TRP A 76 8.04 -17.91 5.93
C TRP A 76 8.33 -16.43 5.67
N ILE A 77 7.79 -15.52 6.49
CA ILE A 77 8.07 -14.09 6.42
C ILE A 77 9.06 -13.72 7.52
N ARG A 78 10.14 -13.02 7.17
CA ARG A 78 11.21 -12.61 8.10
C ARG A 78 11.59 -11.15 7.90
N VAL A 79 12.23 -10.56 8.91
CA VAL A 79 12.72 -9.18 8.86
C VAL A 79 14.16 -9.18 8.39
N SER A 80 14.47 -8.41 7.34
CA SER A 80 15.84 -8.03 7.01
C SER A 80 16.14 -6.66 7.61
N GLU A 81 17.13 -6.59 8.48
CA GLU A 81 17.55 -5.33 9.09
C GLU A 81 18.64 -4.64 8.27
N TRP A 82 18.99 -5.15 7.09
CA TRP A 82 20.12 -4.63 6.32
C TRP A 82 19.99 -3.13 6.04
N GLU A 83 18.82 -2.67 5.59
CA GLU A 83 18.57 -1.27 5.27
C GLU A 83 18.67 -0.35 6.50
N THR A 84 18.22 -0.79 7.66
CA THR A 84 18.29 0.00 8.90
C THR A 84 19.70 0.09 9.48
N HIS A 85 20.62 -0.76 9.03
CA HIS A 85 22.02 -0.76 9.45
C HIS A 85 22.95 -0.01 8.48
N GLN A 86 22.42 0.58 7.41
CA GLN A 86 23.21 1.44 6.52
C GLN A 86 23.50 2.79 7.18
N ASP A 87 24.51 3.51 6.71
CA ASP A 87 24.88 4.82 7.26
C ASP A 87 23.82 5.91 6.97
N ALA A 88 23.03 5.70 5.92
CA ALA A 88 21.99 6.63 5.48
C ALA A 88 20.86 5.89 4.74
N TRP A 89 19.80 6.62 4.43
CA TRP A 89 18.67 6.12 3.65
C TRP A 89 19.12 5.62 2.29
N THR A 90 18.62 4.44 1.93
CA THR A 90 18.90 3.78 0.66
C THR A 90 17.68 3.80 -0.24
N ARG A 91 17.91 3.94 -1.54
CA ARG A 91 16.86 3.77 -2.54
C ARG A 91 16.40 2.31 -2.60
N THR A 92 15.11 2.08 -2.84
CA THR A 92 14.50 0.73 -2.90
C THR A 92 15.22 -0.22 -3.86
N ARG A 93 15.70 0.29 -5.01
CA ARG A 93 16.55 -0.45 -5.95
C ARG A 93 17.75 -1.08 -5.27
N VAL A 94 18.46 -0.32 -4.43
CA VAL A 94 19.69 -0.78 -3.77
C VAL A 94 19.37 -1.90 -2.78
N THR A 95 18.29 -1.75 -2.02
CA THR A 95 17.78 -2.80 -1.13
C THR A 95 17.45 -4.08 -1.90
N LEU A 96 16.72 -3.99 -3.02
CA LEU A 96 16.41 -5.15 -3.87
C LEU A 96 17.67 -5.81 -4.44
N GLN A 97 18.59 -5.00 -4.97
CA GLN A 97 19.83 -5.48 -5.56
C GLN A 97 20.72 -6.18 -4.54
N TYR A 98 20.83 -5.64 -3.31
CA TYR A 98 21.56 -6.28 -2.22
C TYR A 98 21.01 -7.67 -1.94
N HIS A 99 19.70 -7.80 -1.71
CA HIS A 99 19.09 -9.09 -1.40
C HIS A 99 19.26 -10.08 -2.56
N GLN A 100 19.07 -9.65 -3.80
CA GLN A 100 19.28 -10.50 -4.97
C GLN A 100 20.74 -10.97 -5.10
N ASN A 101 21.71 -10.07 -4.94
CA ASN A 101 23.13 -10.41 -5.01
C ASN A 101 23.54 -11.37 -3.91
N TYR A 102 23.04 -11.15 -2.70
CA TYR A 102 23.34 -12.01 -1.55
C TYR A 102 22.79 -13.43 -1.78
N ILE A 103 21.57 -13.56 -2.30
CA ILE A 103 21.00 -14.88 -2.67
C ILE A 103 21.82 -15.54 -3.80
N ASN A 104 22.19 -14.79 -4.83
CA ASN A 104 23.00 -15.32 -5.92
C ASN A 104 24.38 -15.79 -5.41
N SER A 105 25.01 -15.05 -4.51
CA SER A 105 26.28 -15.43 -3.86
C SER A 105 26.12 -16.76 -3.13
N LEU A 106 25.11 -16.88 -2.27
CA LEU A 106 24.86 -18.09 -1.49
C LEU A 106 24.56 -19.33 -2.33
N LEU A 107 23.85 -19.17 -3.45
CA LEU A 107 23.50 -20.29 -4.33
C LEU A 107 24.69 -20.72 -5.20
N ASN A 108 25.63 -19.82 -5.48
CA ASN A 108 26.83 -20.11 -6.25
C ASN A 108 28.04 -20.49 -5.38
N ASP A 109 27.93 -20.39 -4.04
CA ASP A 109 28.98 -20.78 -3.10
C ASP A 109 29.13 -22.31 -2.99
N GLU A 110 30.05 -22.88 -3.77
CA GLU A 110 30.40 -24.31 -3.71
C GLU A 110 30.99 -24.74 -2.36
N SER A 111 31.64 -23.82 -1.65
CA SER A 111 32.27 -24.11 -0.35
C SER A 111 31.24 -24.29 0.77
N LYS A 112 30.00 -23.80 0.56
CA LYS A 112 28.90 -23.75 1.52
C LYS A 112 29.29 -23.10 2.86
N THR A 113 30.32 -22.26 2.88
CA THR A 113 30.84 -21.66 4.11
C THR A 113 30.04 -20.43 4.53
N GLU A 114 29.40 -19.73 3.60
CA GLU A 114 28.61 -18.55 3.93
C GLU A 114 27.40 -18.91 4.81
N LYS A 115 27.19 -18.13 5.86
CA LYS A 115 26.09 -18.34 6.81
C LYS A 115 24.77 -17.89 6.19
N ILE A 116 23.74 -18.74 6.28
CA ILE A 116 22.38 -18.37 5.86
C ILE A 116 21.90 -17.20 6.75
N PRO A 117 21.41 -16.11 6.16
CA PRO A 117 21.01 -14.93 6.89
C PRO A 117 19.70 -15.22 7.64
N SER A 118 19.48 -14.52 8.75
CA SER A 118 18.27 -14.71 9.58
C SER A 118 16.96 -14.43 8.83
N TRP A 119 17.02 -13.66 7.74
CA TRP A 119 15.88 -13.35 6.89
C TRP A 119 15.59 -14.40 5.81
N MET A 120 16.34 -15.53 5.78
CA MET A 120 16.11 -16.65 4.85
C MET A 120 15.86 -17.97 5.56
N PRO A 121 15.07 -18.89 4.97
CA PRO A 121 14.92 -20.24 5.47
C PRO A 121 16.21 -21.05 5.33
N SER A 122 16.41 -21.99 6.25
CA SER A 122 17.58 -22.89 6.26
C SER A 122 17.67 -23.77 5.01
N SER A 123 16.54 -23.97 4.32
CA SER A 123 16.45 -24.73 3.07
C SER A 123 17.00 -24.00 1.84
N LEU A 124 17.40 -22.72 1.95
CA LEU A 124 17.90 -21.92 0.82
C LEU A 124 19.03 -22.63 0.05
N LYS A 125 20.01 -23.22 0.74
CA LYS A 125 21.13 -23.93 0.10
C LYS A 125 20.73 -25.21 -0.65
N GLN A 126 19.51 -25.71 -0.44
CA GLN A 126 18.97 -26.89 -1.13
C GLN A 126 18.14 -26.50 -2.36
N MET A 127 17.91 -25.21 -2.57
CA MET A 127 17.13 -24.72 -3.70
C MET A 127 17.90 -24.86 -5.00
N ILE A 128 17.36 -25.61 -5.94
CA ILE A 128 17.92 -25.78 -7.29
C ILE A 128 17.29 -24.76 -8.23
N GLY A 129 18.11 -24.11 -9.07
CA GLY A 129 17.66 -23.17 -10.09
C GLY A 129 17.72 -21.71 -9.65
N THR A 130 17.21 -20.83 -10.51
CA THR A 130 17.26 -19.38 -10.28
C THR A 130 16.20 -18.94 -9.26
N VAL A 131 16.61 -18.06 -8.35
CA VAL A 131 15.73 -17.42 -7.36
C VAL A 131 15.65 -15.93 -7.70
N GLN A 132 14.44 -15.41 -7.89
CA GLN A 132 14.21 -14.01 -8.22
C GLN A 132 13.58 -13.27 -7.03
N VAL A 133 14.19 -12.16 -6.63
CA VAL A 133 13.60 -11.23 -5.66
C VAL A 133 12.66 -10.29 -6.42
N LYS A 134 11.39 -10.22 -5.98
CA LYS A 134 10.37 -9.30 -6.52
C LYS A 134 9.95 -8.30 -5.44
N LEU A 135 9.71 -7.06 -5.85
CA LEU A 135 9.18 -6.03 -4.96
C LEU A 135 7.68 -6.23 -4.78
N LEU A 136 7.26 -6.54 -3.55
CA LEU A 136 5.87 -6.62 -3.13
C LEU A 136 5.41 -5.27 -2.61
N CYS A 137 4.35 -4.73 -3.18
CA CYS A 137 3.81 -3.43 -2.79
C CYS A 137 2.29 -3.32 -3.00
N GLY A 138 1.70 -2.26 -2.44
CA GLY A 138 0.32 -1.89 -2.73
C GLY A 138 0.23 -1.03 -3.99
N ALA A 139 -0.98 -0.84 -4.50
CA ALA A 139 -1.23 0.05 -5.64
C ALA A 139 -0.78 1.51 -5.37
N ASP A 140 -0.77 1.94 -4.11
CA ASP A 140 -0.27 3.25 -3.66
C ASP A 140 1.22 3.47 -3.99
N LEU A 141 2.08 2.46 -3.77
CA LEU A 141 3.49 2.55 -4.17
C LEU A 141 3.62 2.59 -5.70
N LEU A 142 2.85 1.77 -6.42
CA LEU A 142 2.89 1.76 -7.88
C LEU A 142 2.56 3.15 -8.44
N GLU A 143 1.48 3.77 -7.96
CA GLU A 143 1.04 5.10 -8.37
C GLU A 143 2.10 6.18 -8.05
N SER A 144 2.84 5.99 -6.96
CA SER A 144 3.92 6.90 -6.55
C SER A 144 5.06 7.01 -7.57
N PHE A 145 5.23 6.05 -8.49
CA PHE A 145 6.24 6.15 -9.56
C PHE A 145 6.03 7.32 -10.50
N SER A 146 4.81 7.87 -10.56
CA SER A 146 4.50 9.05 -11.36
C SER A 146 4.74 10.39 -10.62
N VAL A 147 5.05 10.35 -9.32
CA VAL A 147 5.27 11.56 -8.51
C VAL A 147 6.61 12.19 -8.90
N PRO A 148 6.62 13.43 -9.44
CA PRO A 148 7.86 14.06 -9.89
C PRO A 148 8.88 14.22 -8.76
N GLY A 149 10.11 13.80 -9.01
CA GLY A 149 11.22 13.92 -8.05
C GLY A 149 11.20 12.89 -6.91
N LEU A 150 10.22 12.00 -6.84
CA LEU A 150 10.17 10.95 -5.82
C LEU A 150 10.99 9.72 -6.22
N TRP A 151 11.00 9.39 -7.51
CA TRP A 151 11.72 8.24 -8.06
C TRP A 151 12.58 8.67 -9.23
N GLU A 152 13.81 8.15 -9.28
CA GLU A 152 14.65 8.24 -10.48
C GLU A 152 14.16 7.23 -11.53
N ASN A 153 14.05 7.66 -12.78
CA ASN A 153 13.57 6.79 -13.87
C ASN A 153 14.45 5.53 -14.04
N ASP A 154 15.78 5.68 -13.91
CA ASP A 154 16.73 4.57 -13.98
C ASP A 154 16.51 3.56 -12.85
N ASP A 155 16.04 4.01 -11.68
CA ASP A 155 15.72 3.13 -10.57
C ASP A 155 14.42 2.38 -10.79
N VAL A 156 13.39 3.05 -11.31
CA VAL A 156 12.14 2.41 -11.69
C VAL A 156 12.39 1.36 -12.80
N GLU A 157 13.14 1.72 -13.84
CA GLU A 157 13.49 0.81 -14.92
C GLU A 157 14.31 -0.38 -14.42
N ALA A 158 15.29 -0.18 -13.52
CA ALA A 158 16.06 -1.28 -12.93
C ALA A 158 15.20 -2.21 -12.06
N ILE A 159 14.27 -1.66 -11.26
CA ILE A 159 13.31 -2.47 -10.48
C ILE A 159 12.46 -3.32 -11.42
N LEU A 160 11.93 -2.73 -12.49
CA LEU A 160 11.05 -3.41 -13.45
C LEU A 160 11.77 -4.44 -14.30
N SER A 161 12.99 -4.17 -14.74
CA SER A 161 13.76 -5.05 -15.63
C SER A 161 14.42 -6.21 -14.89
N ASN A 162 15.06 -5.95 -13.74
CA ASN A 162 15.88 -6.95 -13.06
C ASN A 162 15.11 -7.77 -12.00
N HIS A 163 14.08 -7.18 -11.38
CA HIS A 163 13.37 -7.79 -10.26
C HIS A 163 11.90 -8.10 -10.61
N GLY A 164 11.14 -7.07 -10.93
CA GLY A 164 9.70 -7.14 -11.13
C GLY A 164 8.90 -6.74 -9.89
N LEU A 165 7.62 -6.53 -10.13
CA LEU A 165 6.67 -6.01 -9.15
C LEU A 165 5.55 -7.01 -8.91
N VAL A 166 5.10 -7.09 -7.67
CA VAL A 166 3.88 -7.76 -7.27
C VAL A 166 3.02 -6.72 -6.55
N VAL A 167 1.95 -6.30 -7.21
CA VAL A 167 1.11 -5.18 -6.79
C VAL A 167 -0.21 -5.72 -6.26
N ILE A 168 -0.48 -5.50 -4.97
CA ILE A 168 -1.76 -5.83 -4.35
C ILE A 168 -2.73 -4.66 -4.60
N SER A 169 -3.85 -4.93 -5.27
CA SER A 169 -4.87 -3.91 -5.52
C SER A 169 -5.49 -3.40 -4.22
N ARG A 170 -5.88 -2.13 -4.20
CA ARG A 170 -6.66 -1.53 -3.12
C ARG A 170 -7.97 -0.94 -3.64
N SER A 171 -8.93 -0.78 -2.74
CA SER A 171 -10.20 -0.15 -3.10
C SER A 171 -9.96 1.27 -3.60
N GLY A 172 -10.52 1.60 -4.78
CA GLY A 172 -10.35 2.92 -5.40
C GLY A 172 -9.11 3.10 -6.28
N SER A 173 -8.20 2.12 -6.32
CA SER A 173 -7.05 2.13 -7.23
C SER A 173 -7.34 1.36 -8.53
N ASN A 174 -6.72 1.78 -9.65
CA ASN A 174 -6.77 1.06 -10.92
C ASN A 174 -5.35 0.82 -11.47
N PRO A 175 -4.61 -0.17 -10.93
CA PRO A 175 -3.22 -0.42 -11.30
C PRO A 175 -3.07 -0.81 -12.79
N GLU A 176 -4.08 -1.45 -13.37
CA GLU A 176 -4.12 -1.80 -14.79
C GLU A 176 -4.09 -0.56 -15.68
N GLN A 177 -4.98 0.40 -15.42
CA GLN A 177 -5.03 1.66 -16.16
C GLN A 177 -3.77 2.50 -15.92
N PHE A 178 -3.25 2.52 -14.68
CA PHE A 178 -2.02 3.24 -14.37
C PHE A 178 -0.81 2.72 -15.17
N ILE A 179 -0.65 1.39 -15.27
CA ILE A 179 0.41 0.77 -16.08
C ILE A 179 0.22 1.11 -17.56
N PHE A 180 -1.00 1.04 -18.08
CA PHE A 180 -1.30 1.35 -19.47
C PHE A 180 -0.91 2.79 -19.85
N ASN A 181 -1.11 3.75 -18.94
CA ASN A 181 -0.80 5.16 -19.17
C ASN A 181 0.70 5.50 -19.04
N SER A 182 1.55 4.54 -18.66
CA SER A 182 2.98 4.75 -18.51
C SER A 182 3.76 3.90 -19.51
N ASP A 183 4.51 4.55 -20.40
CA ASP A 183 5.34 3.86 -21.40
C ASP A 183 6.35 2.91 -20.74
N LEU A 184 6.97 3.34 -19.65
CA LEU A 184 7.95 2.55 -18.92
C LEU A 184 7.31 1.30 -18.27
N LEU A 185 6.17 1.46 -17.58
CA LEU A 185 5.49 0.32 -16.95
C LEU A 185 4.90 -0.63 -17.99
N SER A 186 4.34 -0.10 -19.08
CA SER A 186 3.81 -0.89 -20.19
C SER A 186 4.91 -1.71 -20.87
N LYS A 187 6.11 -1.14 -21.10
CA LYS A 187 7.27 -1.85 -21.64
C LYS A 187 7.63 -3.09 -20.81
N TYR A 188 7.55 -3.01 -19.49
CA TYR A 188 7.89 -4.09 -18.57
C TYR A 188 6.69 -4.85 -18.00
N ARG A 189 5.51 -4.73 -18.61
CA ARG A 189 4.25 -5.27 -18.07
C ARG A 189 4.29 -6.77 -17.74
N ARG A 190 5.05 -7.58 -18.49
CA ARG A 190 5.24 -9.01 -18.22
C ARG A 190 5.91 -9.31 -16.87
N ASN A 191 6.65 -8.36 -16.31
CA ASN A 191 7.30 -8.48 -15.02
C ASN A 191 6.53 -7.79 -13.88
N ILE A 192 5.30 -7.34 -14.15
CA ILE A 192 4.39 -6.76 -13.17
C ILE A 192 3.22 -7.71 -12.97
N THR A 193 3.08 -8.25 -11.76
CA THR A 193 1.97 -9.12 -11.37
C THR A 193 0.98 -8.30 -10.55
N ILE A 194 -0.24 -8.11 -11.05
CA ILE A 194 -1.31 -7.47 -10.29
C ILE A 194 -2.15 -8.56 -9.62
N VAL A 195 -2.34 -8.44 -8.30
CA VAL A 195 -3.12 -9.39 -7.51
C VAL A 195 -4.28 -8.65 -6.86
N THR A 196 -5.49 -9.18 -7.05
CA THR A 196 -6.69 -8.56 -6.50
C THR A 196 -6.82 -8.86 -5.00
N ASN A 197 -6.92 -7.82 -4.18
CA ASN A 197 -7.38 -7.97 -2.80
C ASN A 197 -8.91 -7.90 -2.72
N TRP A 198 -9.55 -9.04 -2.45
CA TRP A 198 -11.00 -9.14 -2.34
C TRP A 198 -11.56 -8.65 -0.98
N VAL A 199 -10.69 -8.50 0.03
CA VAL A 199 -11.11 -8.09 1.38
C VAL A 199 -10.54 -6.70 1.69
N PRO A 200 -11.35 -5.63 1.59
CA PRO A 200 -10.90 -4.27 1.80
C PRO A 200 -10.74 -3.99 3.30
N ASN A 201 -9.61 -4.39 3.87
CA ASN A 201 -9.25 -4.05 5.24
C ASN A 201 -8.20 -2.94 5.20
N GLU A 202 -8.57 -1.67 5.19
CA GLU A 202 -7.63 -0.55 4.96
C GLU A 202 -7.06 0.01 6.28
N VAL A 203 -6.49 -0.84 7.13
CA VAL A 203 -5.88 -0.41 8.41
C VAL A 203 -4.45 0.11 8.17
N SER A 204 -4.32 1.44 8.08
CA SER A 204 -3.04 2.12 7.87
C SER A 204 -2.28 2.43 9.17
N SER A 205 -0.95 2.49 9.09
CA SER A 205 -0.08 2.90 10.19
C SER A 205 -0.47 4.28 10.74
N THR A 206 -0.85 5.21 9.86
CA THR A 206 -1.32 6.56 10.23
C THR A 206 -2.58 6.51 11.08
N MET A 207 -3.54 5.65 10.73
CA MET A 207 -4.74 5.44 11.54
C MET A 207 -4.40 4.88 12.92
N ILE A 208 -3.49 3.90 13.00
CA ILE A 208 -3.04 3.34 14.29
C ILE A 208 -2.41 4.41 15.19
N ARG A 209 -1.46 5.20 14.66
CA ARG A 209 -0.84 6.30 15.43
C ARG A 209 -1.88 7.30 15.94
N ARG A 210 -2.90 7.61 15.14
CA ARG A 210 -4.01 8.50 15.51
C ARG A 210 -4.87 7.92 16.63
N LEU A 211 -5.24 6.65 16.55
CA LEU A 211 -6.02 5.99 17.61
C LEU A 211 -5.23 5.95 18.93
N VAL A 212 -3.95 5.54 18.87
CA VAL A 212 -3.07 5.47 20.04
C VAL A 212 -2.90 6.84 20.70
N SER A 213 -2.58 7.89 19.93
CA SER A 213 -2.44 9.25 20.46
C SER A 213 -3.72 9.83 21.09
N ARG A 214 -4.89 9.26 20.77
CA ARG A 214 -6.20 9.63 21.33
C ARG A 214 -6.62 8.72 22.49
N GLY A 215 -5.79 7.77 22.90
CA GLY A 215 -6.14 6.77 23.92
C GLY A 215 -7.23 5.79 23.47
N GLN A 216 -7.49 5.68 22.16
CA GLN A 216 -8.48 4.75 21.62
C GLN A 216 -7.86 3.36 21.44
N SER A 217 -8.68 2.32 21.59
CA SER A 217 -8.23 0.94 21.43
C SER A 217 -7.80 0.65 19.99
N VAL A 218 -6.69 -0.07 19.85
CA VAL A 218 -6.20 -0.64 18.58
C VAL A 218 -6.21 -2.18 18.61
N LYS A 219 -6.88 -2.77 19.60
CA LYS A 219 -7.06 -4.23 19.68
C LYS A 219 -7.74 -4.74 18.41
N TYR A 220 -7.28 -5.89 17.92
CA TYR A 220 -7.73 -6.51 16.65
C TYR A 220 -7.32 -5.77 15.37
N LEU A 221 -6.77 -4.57 15.47
CA LEU A 221 -6.18 -3.84 14.34
C LEU A 221 -4.67 -4.08 14.24
N VAL A 222 -4.04 -4.46 15.35
CA VAL A 222 -2.60 -4.71 15.49
C VAL A 222 -2.41 -5.93 16.41
N GLU A 223 -1.34 -6.69 16.18
CA GLU A 223 -0.96 -7.84 16.99
C GLU A 223 -0.74 -7.46 18.46
N ASP A 224 -1.29 -8.23 19.40
CA ASP A 224 -1.27 -7.91 20.84
C ASP A 224 0.15 -7.64 21.37
N GLY A 225 1.14 -8.44 20.93
CA GLY A 225 2.54 -8.23 21.32
C GLY A 225 3.13 -6.90 20.83
N VAL A 226 2.67 -6.38 19.69
CA VAL A 226 3.07 -5.06 19.18
C VAL A 226 2.37 -3.96 19.98
N VAL A 227 1.11 -4.15 20.35
CA VAL A 227 0.36 -3.18 21.16
C VAL A 227 0.99 -3.04 22.55
N ASP A 228 1.34 -4.15 23.19
CA ASP A 228 2.06 -4.16 24.47
C ASP A 228 3.41 -3.44 24.36
N TYR A 229 4.13 -3.64 23.25
CA TYR A 229 5.39 -2.96 22.98
C TYR A 229 5.20 -1.44 22.84
N ILE A 230 4.20 -1.00 22.08
CA ILE A 230 3.87 0.42 21.89
C ILE A 230 3.60 1.10 23.23
N ILE A 231 2.78 0.48 24.08
CA ILE A 231 2.41 1.01 25.40
C ILE A 231 3.64 1.06 26.31
N LYS A 232 4.40 -0.05 26.38
CA LYS A 232 5.59 -0.18 27.23
C LYS A 232 6.65 0.89 26.92
N HIS A 233 6.79 1.25 25.64
CA HIS A 233 7.78 2.22 25.17
C HIS A 233 7.20 3.62 24.93
N SER A 234 5.94 3.88 25.32
CA SER A 234 5.24 5.16 25.15
C SER A 234 5.33 5.71 23.72
N LEU A 235 5.27 4.82 22.72
CA LEU A 235 5.38 5.20 21.31
C LEU A 235 4.08 5.85 20.82
N PHE A 236 4.19 6.75 19.84
CA PHE A 236 3.05 7.40 19.18
C PHE A 236 2.12 8.20 20.11
N GLY A 237 2.62 8.65 21.26
CA GLY A 237 1.81 9.33 22.27
C GLY A 237 0.94 8.37 23.10
N ALA A 238 1.28 7.08 23.14
CA ALA A 238 0.67 6.13 24.06
C ALA A 238 0.95 6.57 25.51
N ASN A 239 -0.10 7.02 26.20
CA ASN A 239 -0.04 7.24 27.63
C ASN A 239 -0.04 5.88 28.35
N SER A 240 0.77 5.74 29.40
CA SER A 240 0.89 4.54 30.22
C SER A 240 -0.42 4.14 30.92
N HIS A 241 -1.44 5.01 30.87
CA HIS A 241 -2.78 4.72 31.32
C HIS A 241 -3.45 3.79 30.32
N LYS A 242 -3.21 2.50 30.54
CA LYS A 242 -3.95 1.34 30.05
C LYS A 242 -5.38 1.77 29.73
N TYR A 243 -5.79 1.58 28.48
CA TYR A 243 -7.15 1.71 27.96
C TYR A 243 -8.16 2.23 28.98
N ILE A 244 -8.74 3.41 28.75
CA ILE A 244 -9.99 3.79 29.38
C ILE A 244 -11.05 2.77 28.91
N LEU A 245 -11.11 1.62 29.58
CA LEU A 245 -12.08 0.54 29.38
C LEU A 245 -13.32 0.73 30.26
N THR A 246 -13.50 1.94 30.79
CA THR A 246 -14.69 2.35 31.53
C THR A 246 -15.06 3.75 31.05
N PRO A 247 -16.36 4.10 30.92
CA PRO A 247 -16.74 5.50 30.84
C PRO A 247 -16.03 6.25 31.98
N ASN A 248 -15.45 7.41 31.66
CA ASN A 248 -14.61 8.23 32.53
C ASN A 248 -14.82 7.98 34.03
N HIS A 249 -13.74 7.64 34.72
CA HIS A 249 -13.69 7.44 36.18
C HIS A 249 -13.85 8.75 37.00
N ASN A 250 -14.62 9.72 36.48
CA ASN A 250 -15.03 10.91 37.24
C ASN A 250 -16.52 10.89 37.61
N GLU A 251 -17.27 9.85 37.24
CA GLU A 251 -18.61 9.60 37.77
C GLU A 251 -18.67 8.15 38.30
N ILE A 252 -18.40 7.96 39.59
CA ILE A 252 -18.77 6.71 40.26
C ILE A 252 -20.25 6.85 40.62
N ALA A 253 -21.12 6.31 39.76
CA ALA A 253 -22.48 6.02 40.17
C ALA A 253 -22.45 4.82 41.12
N TYR A 254 -22.57 5.07 42.42
CA TYR A 254 -22.87 4.01 43.38
C TYR A 254 -24.34 3.65 43.22
N LEU A 255 -24.61 2.43 42.76
CA LEU A 255 -25.92 1.80 42.94
C LEU A 255 -25.90 1.12 44.30
N GLU A 256 -26.50 1.76 45.30
CA GLU A 256 -26.84 1.05 46.54
C GLU A 256 -27.95 0.04 46.24
N ALA A 257 -27.78 -1.19 46.72
CA ALA A 257 -28.82 -2.19 46.65
C ALA A 257 -30.02 -1.72 47.50
N PRO A 258 -31.27 -1.89 47.03
CA PRO A 258 -32.42 -1.47 47.80
C PRO A 258 -32.47 -2.25 49.12
N THR A 259 -32.64 -1.52 50.22
CA THR A 259 -32.91 -2.14 51.52
C THR A 259 -34.25 -2.87 51.48
N PRO A 260 -34.43 -3.97 52.24
CA PRO A 260 -35.58 -4.87 52.07
C PRO A 260 -36.95 -4.28 52.44
N ASP A 261 -37.02 -3.05 52.91
CA ASP A 261 -38.26 -2.42 53.34
C ASP A 261 -38.40 -1.02 52.72
N GLY A 262 -39.27 -0.92 51.72
CA GLY A 262 -40.12 0.25 51.50
C GLY A 262 -39.59 1.40 50.62
N ASP A 263 -40.28 1.54 49.49
CA ASP A 263 -40.55 2.74 48.68
C ASP A 263 -39.63 3.07 47.49
N ASP A 264 -40.30 3.26 46.34
CA ASP A 264 -39.74 3.37 45.00
C ASP A 264 -39.07 4.73 44.75
N GLY A 265 -37.76 4.75 44.51
CA GLY A 265 -37.10 5.93 43.97
C GLY A 265 -35.57 5.82 43.87
N ILE A 266 -35.06 5.68 42.64
CA ILE A 266 -33.62 5.81 42.38
C ILE A 266 -33.27 7.31 42.36
N VAL A 267 -32.52 7.79 43.36
CA VAL A 267 -32.03 9.18 43.40
C VAL A 267 -30.63 9.26 42.80
N LEU A 268 -30.50 9.94 41.67
CA LEU A 268 -29.22 10.26 41.01
C LEU A 268 -28.74 11.65 41.43
N ASN A 269 -27.61 11.74 42.13
CA ASN A 269 -26.95 13.02 42.43
C ASN A 269 -25.69 13.18 41.57
N LEU A 270 -25.61 14.28 40.82
CA LEU A 270 -24.53 14.58 39.87
C LEU A 270 -23.79 15.86 40.29
N HIS A 271 -22.47 15.79 40.48
CA HIS A 271 -21.63 16.98 40.70
C HIS A 271 -20.68 17.18 39.51
N LYS A 272 -20.78 18.34 38.85
CA LYS A 272 -19.90 18.77 37.75
C LYS A 272 -18.65 19.48 38.28
N VAL A 273 -17.49 19.18 37.67
CA VAL A 273 -16.30 20.03 37.75
C VAL A 273 -15.85 20.37 36.33
N ASP A 274 -15.79 21.67 36.03
CA ASP A 274 -15.44 22.21 34.72
C ASP A 274 -13.94 22.06 34.43
N ASN A 275 -13.61 21.72 33.18
CA ASN A 275 -12.26 21.88 32.68
C ASN A 275 -12.30 22.39 31.22
N SER A 276 -12.17 23.70 31.07
CA SER A 276 -12.10 24.38 29.79
C SER A 276 -10.65 24.46 29.30
N GLY A 277 -10.46 24.15 28.00
CA GLY A 277 -9.39 24.74 27.20
C GLY A 277 -8.21 23.83 26.83
N ARG A 278 -8.26 23.25 25.62
CA ARG A 278 -7.23 23.47 24.58
C ARG A 278 -7.64 22.84 23.26
N GLN A 279 -8.03 23.71 22.34
CA GLN A 279 -8.36 23.38 20.95
C GLN A 279 -7.04 23.18 20.19
N ARG A 280 -6.71 21.94 19.80
CA ARG A 280 -5.56 21.64 18.94
C ARG A 280 -6.00 21.72 17.47
N GLN A 281 -5.30 22.54 16.69
CA GLN A 281 -5.46 22.64 15.24
C GLN A 281 -5.16 21.29 14.58
N TYR A 282 -6.03 20.89 13.65
CA TYR A 282 -5.93 19.67 12.89
C TYR A 282 -5.08 19.89 11.65
N GLU A 283 -4.11 19.01 11.41
CA GLU A 283 -3.29 18.99 10.19
C GLU A 283 -3.73 17.85 9.26
N GLU A 284 -3.57 18.13 7.96
CA GLU A 284 -4.05 17.37 6.79
C GLU A 284 -3.38 16.00 6.62
N MET A 285 -4.11 15.07 5.97
CA MET A 285 -3.84 13.63 5.95
C MET A 285 -2.92 13.23 4.79
N ASP A 286 -1.85 12.48 5.09
CA ASP A 286 -1.11 11.69 4.11
C ASP A 286 -1.37 10.21 4.40
N GLU A 287 -2.14 9.57 3.52
CA GLU A 287 -2.53 8.16 3.54
C GLU A 287 -1.37 7.22 3.15
N THR A 288 -0.30 7.76 2.58
CA THR A 288 0.76 6.93 2.01
C THR A 288 1.85 6.65 3.03
N ASP A 289 2.34 5.40 3.06
CA ASP A 289 3.46 5.07 3.95
C ASP A 289 4.82 5.63 3.47
N TYR A 290 4.79 6.38 2.37
CA TYR A 290 5.90 7.02 1.66
C TYR A 290 5.91 8.53 1.94
N GLY A 291 7.07 9.09 2.25
CA GLY A 291 7.23 10.50 2.57
C GLY A 291 7.10 11.39 1.33
N SER A 292 6.18 12.35 1.40
CA SER A 292 6.16 13.51 0.50
C SER A 292 7.15 14.56 1.01
N GLN A 293 8.15 14.96 0.21
CA GLN A 293 8.97 16.14 0.53
C GLN A 293 8.22 17.42 0.12
N ARG A 294 8.12 18.37 1.06
CA ARG A 294 7.73 19.76 0.76
C ARG A 294 8.85 20.43 -0.04
N SER A 295 8.52 20.98 -1.19
CA SER A 295 9.36 21.92 -1.94
C SER A 295 9.73 23.12 -1.06
N LEU A 296 11.02 23.48 -1.03
CA LEU A 296 11.48 24.73 -0.44
C LEU A 296 10.78 25.92 -1.14
N GLU A 297 10.09 26.75 -0.38
CA GLU A 297 9.66 28.07 -0.83
C GLU A 297 10.90 28.95 -0.98
N SER A 298 11.31 29.20 -2.23
CA SER A 298 12.30 30.23 -2.54
C SER A 298 11.62 31.60 -2.48
N SER A 299 12.03 32.41 -1.50
CA SER A 299 11.76 33.83 -1.41
C SER A 299 12.14 34.56 -2.71
N THR A 300 11.17 35.23 -3.33
CA THR A 300 11.36 36.10 -4.48
C THR A 300 12.02 37.41 -4.06
N ASN A 301 13.10 37.78 -4.74
CA ASN A 301 13.53 39.17 -4.95
C ASN A 301 14.36 39.22 -6.24
N GLY A 302 13.95 40.07 -7.19
CA GLY A 302 14.80 40.51 -8.29
C GLY A 302 14.36 40.08 -9.70
N SER A 303 13.81 41.06 -10.42
CA SER A 303 13.71 41.24 -11.87
C SER A 303 14.54 40.31 -12.81
N GLY A 304 13.87 39.76 -13.82
CA GLY A 304 14.49 39.23 -15.04
C GLY A 304 13.48 38.57 -15.98
N GLU A 305 13.09 39.27 -17.05
CA GLU A 305 12.41 38.67 -18.21
C GLU A 305 13.36 37.73 -18.96
N LEU A 306 12.86 36.57 -19.41
CA LEU A 306 12.99 36.16 -20.83
C LEU A 306 12.10 34.93 -21.17
N ILE A 307 11.12 35.19 -22.04
CA ILE A 307 10.65 34.40 -23.20
C ILE A 307 10.33 32.90 -23.00
N ARG A 308 9.02 32.57 -23.00
CA ARG A 308 8.48 31.24 -23.37
C ARG A 308 7.96 31.31 -24.82
N PRO A 309 8.23 30.33 -25.70
CA PRO A 309 7.49 30.21 -26.95
C PRO A 309 6.09 29.65 -26.68
N LYS A 310 5.07 30.37 -27.18
CA LYS A 310 3.68 29.92 -27.34
C LYS A 310 3.50 29.31 -28.75
N MET A 311 2.87 28.14 -28.81
CA MET A 311 1.99 27.64 -29.89
C MET A 311 1.17 26.50 -29.25
N PHE A 312 -0.13 26.64 -28.90
CA PHE A 312 -1.36 26.61 -29.73
C PHE A 312 -1.35 25.42 -30.71
N CYS A 313 -2.28 24.45 -30.67
CA CYS A 313 -3.75 24.47 -30.90
C CYS A 313 -4.23 23.00 -30.67
N CYS A 314 -5.49 22.60 -30.40
CA CYS A 314 -6.83 23.15 -30.51
C CYS A 314 -7.77 22.36 -29.57
N GLY A 315 -8.81 23.01 -29.03
CA GLY A 315 -9.90 22.33 -28.33
C GLY A 315 -10.72 23.13 -27.32
N ASP A 316 -10.84 24.45 -27.49
CA ASP A 316 -11.92 25.28 -26.91
C ASP A 316 -13.29 24.75 -27.36
N SER A 317 -14.43 24.91 -26.69
CA SER A 317 -14.88 25.58 -25.48
C SER A 317 -16.35 25.16 -25.32
N LEU A 318 -16.91 25.15 -24.11
CA LEU A 318 -18.20 25.80 -23.83
C LEU A 318 -18.46 25.80 -22.31
N ASN A 319 -18.64 27.02 -21.82
CA ASN A 319 -18.90 27.38 -20.44
C ASN A 319 -20.43 27.46 -20.26
N MET A 320 -21.02 26.66 -19.36
CA MET A 320 -22.35 26.98 -18.83
C MET A 320 -22.42 26.65 -17.34
N LYS A 321 -22.69 27.69 -16.57
CA LYS A 321 -23.07 27.63 -15.15
C LYS A 321 -24.49 27.07 -15.01
N THR A 322 -24.75 26.59 -13.80
CA THR A 322 -26.03 26.23 -13.16
C THR A 322 -26.72 24.93 -13.59
N LEU A 323 -26.63 23.90 -12.74
CA LEU A 323 -27.79 23.37 -12.00
C LEU A 323 -27.33 22.31 -10.98
N ARG A 324 -27.67 22.53 -9.71
CA ARG A 324 -27.70 21.50 -8.68
C ARG A 324 -28.62 20.36 -9.14
N ASN A 325 -28.21 19.10 -9.01
CA ASN A 325 -29.10 18.00 -8.64
C ASN A 325 -28.32 16.77 -8.14
N ARG A 326 -28.95 16.07 -7.20
CA ARG A 326 -28.43 15.00 -6.33
C ARG A 326 -28.21 13.67 -7.09
N PRO A 327 -27.38 12.74 -6.57
CA PRO A 327 -27.15 11.45 -7.21
C PRO A 327 -28.27 10.45 -6.89
N GLY A 328 -28.78 9.78 -7.93
CA GLY A 328 -29.68 8.64 -7.80
C GLY A 328 -30.83 8.65 -8.81
N GLN A 329 -30.62 8.11 -10.02
CA GLN A 329 -31.59 7.24 -10.70
C GLN A 329 -31.01 6.66 -12.00
N ALA A 330 -31.46 5.45 -12.31
CA ALA A 330 -31.02 4.57 -13.38
C ALA A 330 -31.33 5.12 -14.78
N VAL A 331 -30.44 4.85 -15.75
CA VAL A 331 -30.66 5.17 -17.16
C VAL A 331 -31.19 3.93 -17.88
N GLN A 332 -32.41 4.04 -18.37
CA GLN A 332 -33.07 3.06 -19.22
C GLN A 332 -32.71 3.35 -20.69
N ILE A 333 -32.15 2.35 -21.38
CA ILE A 333 -31.83 2.41 -22.81
C ILE A 333 -33.14 2.38 -23.61
N ARG A 334 -33.36 3.37 -24.48
CA ARG A 334 -34.34 3.31 -25.56
C ARG A 334 -33.66 3.59 -26.89
N THR A 335 -33.75 2.61 -27.78
CA THR A 335 -33.49 2.70 -29.22
C THR A 335 -34.73 3.27 -29.90
N ASP A 336 -34.57 4.29 -30.74
CA ASP A 336 -35.58 4.67 -31.72
C ASP A 336 -34.99 4.61 -33.13
N ALA A 337 -35.64 3.79 -33.95
CA ALA A 337 -35.50 3.76 -35.40
C ALA A 337 -36.51 4.73 -35.99
N SER A 338 -36.07 5.65 -36.84
CA SER A 338 -36.95 6.34 -37.77
C SER A 338 -36.16 6.67 -39.04
N GLY A 339 -36.46 5.92 -40.09
CA GLY A 339 -35.93 6.15 -41.43
C GLY A 339 -36.59 7.34 -42.11
N SER A 340 -35.89 7.84 -43.12
CA SER A 340 -36.49 8.60 -44.22
C SER A 340 -35.86 8.12 -45.53
N HIS A 341 -36.71 7.55 -46.36
CA HIS A 341 -36.45 7.14 -47.74
C HIS A 341 -36.04 8.33 -48.62
N ASN A 342 -35.13 8.09 -49.56
CA ASN A 342 -35.21 8.64 -50.92
C ASN A 342 -34.71 7.57 -51.92
N THR A 343 -35.64 7.14 -52.77
CA THR A 343 -35.52 6.52 -54.10
C THR A 343 -34.69 7.42 -55.04
N VAL A 344 -34.01 7.02 -56.13
CA VAL A 344 -33.86 5.83 -56.99
C VAL A 344 -32.68 6.18 -57.92
N GLU A 345 -31.80 5.24 -58.26
CA GLU A 345 -31.42 4.94 -59.66
C GLU A 345 -30.59 3.66 -59.73
N THR A 346 -31.06 2.77 -60.59
CA THR A 346 -30.50 1.47 -60.95
C THR A 346 -29.47 1.64 -62.06
N ASP A 347 -28.35 0.92 -61.98
CA ASP A 347 -27.73 0.33 -63.16
C ASP A 347 -26.98 -0.97 -62.82
N GLU A 348 -27.25 -1.98 -63.64
CA GLU A 348 -26.67 -3.33 -63.63
C GLU A 348 -25.14 -3.27 -63.94
N VAL A 349 -24.28 -4.23 -63.58
CA VAL A 349 -24.05 -5.48 -64.35
C VAL A 349 -22.95 -6.35 -63.69
N LYS A 350 -23.33 -7.62 -63.44
CA LYS A 350 -22.58 -8.91 -63.51
C LYS A 350 -21.34 -9.22 -62.62
N ASN A 351 -21.61 -10.17 -61.72
CA ASN A 351 -21.02 -11.53 -61.63
C ASN A 351 -19.49 -11.71 -61.74
N LYS A 352 -18.87 -12.10 -60.62
CA LYS A 352 -17.88 -13.20 -60.58
C LYS A 352 -17.84 -13.88 -59.20
N LYS A 353 -18.27 -15.15 -59.18
CA LYS A 353 -18.08 -16.13 -58.10
C LYS A 353 -16.59 -16.41 -57.90
N LEU A 354 -16.12 -16.45 -56.65
CA LEU A 354 -15.01 -17.32 -56.27
C LEU A 354 -15.32 -18.05 -54.96
N LYS A 355 -14.94 -19.33 -54.98
CA LYS A 355 -15.36 -20.42 -54.11
C LYS A 355 -14.64 -20.39 -52.77
N THR A 356 -15.40 -20.68 -51.72
CA THR A 356 -14.94 -21.20 -50.43
C THR A 356 -14.49 -22.66 -50.59
N THR A 357 -13.32 -22.98 -50.07
CA THR A 357 -12.87 -24.36 -49.81
C THR A 357 -12.64 -24.53 -48.32
N ALA A 358 -13.26 -25.57 -47.76
CA ALA A 358 -13.15 -25.98 -46.37
C ALA A 358 -12.49 -27.37 -46.29
N CYS A 359 -11.69 -27.54 -45.22
CA CYS A 359 -11.37 -28.79 -44.49
C CYS A 359 -10.45 -29.84 -45.18
N PRO A 360 -9.76 -30.75 -44.43
CA PRO A 360 -10.27 -31.36 -43.18
C PRO A 360 -9.29 -31.75 -42.04
N LEU A 361 -9.96 -32.05 -40.90
CA LEU A 361 -9.66 -32.91 -39.73
C LEU A 361 -8.65 -32.44 -38.68
#